data_AF-A0A943Q6X7-F1
#
_entry.id   AF-A0A943Q6X7-F1
#
_cell.length_a   1.000
_cell.length_b   1.000
_cell.length_c   1.000
_cell.angle_alpha   90.00
_cell.angle_beta   90.00
_cell.angle_gamma   90.00
#
_symmetry.space_group_name_H-M   'P 1'
#
loop_
_entity.id
_entity.type
_entity.pdbx_description
1 polymer ?
#
loop_
_entity_poly.entity_id
_entity_poly.type
_entity_poly.pdbx_seq_one_letter_code
_entity_poly.pdbx_strand_id
1 'polypeptide(L)'
;MSHLKIIDAKYKAGDDIDFGTVIGELKVEDEKGNIIYYTNDEFDSCPTFLKTDKSVLDMLFNNNPEDEEKIQDLLENPINNVFEYESLLSDKENPLFLVYRYLTYLVRSEKDKTEQFIKNTIGKYIDEITIPKCDIEEDMEDE
;
A
#
# COMPACT_ATOMS: atom_id res chain seq x y z
N MET A 1 -5.98 -3.95 -16.74
CA MET A 1 -6.24 -3.99 -15.29
C MET A 1 -5.46 -5.12 -14.68
N SER A 2 -4.84 -4.90 -13.52
CA SER A 2 -4.03 -5.93 -12.86
C SER A 2 -4.94 -6.96 -12.17
N HIS A 3 -4.94 -8.19 -12.68
CA HIS A 3 -5.68 -9.30 -12.09
C HIS A 3 -4.83 -9.95 -10.99
N LEU A 4 -4.98 -9.43 -9.77
CA LEU A 4 -4.16 -9.78 -8.62
C LEU A 4 -5.07 -10.27 -7.50
N LYS A 5 -4.82 -11.47 -6.98
CA LYS A 5 -5.56 -12.03 -5.86
C LYS A 5 -4.99 -11.50 -4.55
N ILE A 6 -5.84 -10.94 -3.70
CA ILE A 6 -5.45 -10.43 -2.38
C ILE A 6 -5.26 -11.63 -1.45
N ILE A 7 -4.02 -11.84 -1.00
CA ILE A 7 -3.67 -12.94 -0.09
C ILE A 7 -3.70 -12.47 1.36
N ASP A 8 -3.16 -11.30 1.61
CA ASP A 8 -3.10 -10.67 2.93
C ASP A 8 -2.96 -9.16 2.77
N ALA A 9 -3.36 -8.41 3.79
CA ALA A 9 -3.10 -6.98 3.86
C ALA A 9 -2.91 -6.56 5.32
N LYS A 10 -1.92 -5.72 5.57
CA LYS A 10 -1.53 -5.24 6.88
C LYS A 10 -1.44 -3.71 6.86
N TYR A 11 -1.66 -3.09 8.01
CA TYR A 11 -1.38 -1.67 8.18
C TYR A 11 -0.79 -1.44 9.58
N LYS A 12 0.13 -0.48 9.70
CA LYS A 12 0.81 -0.09 10.93
C LYS A 12 1.00 1.43 10.93
N ALA A 13 0.84 2.07 12.10
CA ALA A 13 0.97 3.52 12.25
C ALA A 13 1.75 3.86 13.52
N GLY A 14 2.59 4.89 13.45
CA GLY A 14 3.09 5.77 14.52
C GLY A 14 3.69 5.16 15.80
N ASP A 15 2.94 4.33 16.52
CA ASP A 15 3.32 3.78 17.81
C ASP A 15 4.26 2.57 17.68
N ASP A 16 4.24 1.88 16.53
CA ASP A 16 4.98 0.64 16.29
C ASP A 16 6.25 0.82 15.42
N ILE A 17 6.48 2.00 14.83
CA ILE A 17 7.58 2.28 13.89
C ILE A 17 8.24 3.62 14.24
N ASP A 18 8.43 4.52 13.27
CA ASP A 18 8.83 5.90 13.52
C ASP A 18 7.62 6.84 13.65
N PHE A 19 7.74 7.83 14.52
CA PHE A 19 6.69 8.83 14.75
C PHE A 19 6.40 9.61 13.45
N GLY A 20 5.14 9.64 13.04
CA GLY A 20 4.71 10.30 11.80
C GLY A 20 4.74 9.42 10.55
N THR A 21 5.14 8.15 10.68
CA THR A 21 5.11 7.18 9.59
C THR A 21 3.86 6.30 9.66
N VAL A 22 3.24 6.05 8.51
CA VAL A 22 2.14 5.08 8.36
C VAL A 22 2.47 4.14 7.21
N ILE A 23 2.44 2.84 7.48
CA ILE A 23 2.81 1.82 6.50
C ILE A 23 1.60 0.92 6.22
N GLY A 24 1.21 0.85 4.95
CA GLY A 24 0.26 -0.14 4.43
C GLY A 24 1.00 -1.20 3.62
N GLU A 25 0.68 -2.48 3.80
CA GLU A 25 1.26 -3.56 3.00
C GLU A 25 0.15 -4.44 2.43
N LEU A 26 0.26 -4.73 1.14
CA LEU A 26 -0.64 -5.58 0.39
C LEU A 26 0.15 -6.74 -0.21
N LYS A 27 -0.17 -7.96 0.21
CA LYS A 27 0.35 -9.20 -0.35
C LYS A 27 -0.63 -9.73 -1.38
N VAL A 28 -0.17 -9.90 -2.61
CA VAL A 28 -0.97 -10.46 -3.71
C VAL A 28 -0.32 -11.66 -4.36
N GLU A 29 -1.12 -12.44 -5.07
CA GLU A 29 -0.71 -13.49 -5.97
C GLU A 29 -1.12 -13.13 -7.40
N ASP A 30 -0.18 -13.21 -8.34
CA ASP A 30 -0.45 -13.02 -9.78
C ASP A 30 -1.01 -14.30 -10.43
N GLU A 31 -1.43 -14.21 -11.70
CA GLU A 31 -1.98 -15.35 -12.46
C GLU A 31 -1.01 -16.53 -12.62
N LYS A 32 0.30 -16.30 -12.40
CA LYS A 32 1.35 -17.33 -12.47
C LYS A 32 1.65 -17.94 -11.11
N GLY A 33 0.98 -17.50 -10.05
CA GLY A 33 1.23 -17.93 -8.67
C GLY A 33 2.43 -17.25 -8.01
N ASN A 34 2.96 -16.16 -8.58
CA ASN A 34 4.02 -15.40 -7.93
C ASN A 34 3.44 -14.54 -6.81
N ILE A 35 4.10 -14.54 -5.66
CA ILE A 35 3.78 -13.65 -4.55
C ILE A 35 4.49 -12.32 -4.76
N ILE A 36 3.74 -11.23 -4.62
CA ILE A 36 4.23 -9.86 -4.71
C ILE A 36 3.74 -9.11 -3.47
N TYR A 37 4.62 -8.35 -2.85
CA TYR A 37 4.29 -7.40 -1.80
C TYR A 37 4.37 -5.99 -2.37
N TYR A 38 3.28 -5.25 -2.21
CA TYR A 38 3.24 -3.82 -2.46
C TYR A 38 3.13 -3.11 -1.11
N THR A 39 3.99 -2.13 -0.86
CA THR A 39 4.00 -1.39 0.40
C THR A 39 3.86 0.09 0.11
N ASN A 40 3.03 0.78 0.90
CA ASN A 40 3.02 2.22 1.01
C ASN A 40 3.75 2.59 2.30
N ASP A 41 4.72 3.48 2.19
CA ASP A 41 5.43 4.14 3.28
C ASP A 41 5.08 5.63 3.21
N GLU A 42 4.13 6.06 4.03
CA GLU A 42 3.69 7.45 4.10
C GLU A 42 4.41 8.18 5.22
N PHE A 43 5.07 9.28 4.86
CA PHE A 43 5.66 10.24 5.79
C PHE A 43 5.21 11.65 5.43
N ASP A 44 4.63 12.37 6.38
CA ASP A 44 4.12 13.75 6.18
C ASP A 44 3.19 13.89 4.95
N SER A 45 2.22 12.97 4.83
CA SER A 45 1.26 12.86 3.71
C SER A 45 1.89 12.60 2.33
N CYS A 46 3.20 12.29 2.27
CA CYS A 46 3.90 11.95 1.04
C CYS A 46 4.05 10.43 0.93
N PRO A 47 3.37 9.76 -0.01
CA PRO A 47 3.47 8.32 -0.16
C PRO A 47 4.68 7.88 -0.98
N THR A 48 5.41 6.91 -0.46
CA THR A 48 6.39 6.13 -1.20
C THR A 48 5.86 4.72 -1.39
N PHE A 49 5.76 4.26 -2.64
CA PHE A 49 5.28 2.91 -2.95
C PHE A 49 6.45 2.01 -3.34
N LEU A 50 6.47 0.83 -2.74
CA LEU A 50 7.52 -0.17 -2.89
C LEU A 50 6.92 -1.46 -3.46
N LYS A 51 7.74 -2.22 -4.21
CA LYS A 51 7.38 -3.55 -4.71
C LYS A 51 8.52 -4.51 -4.45
N THR A 52 8.21 -5.65 -3.84
CA THR A 52 9.21 -6.67 -3.50
C THR A 52 8.59 -8.07 -3.41
N ASP A 53 9.41 -9.09 -3.26
CA ASP A 53 9.01 -10.49 -3.05
C ASP A 53 8.93 -10.88 -1.56
N LYS A 54 9.26 -9.95 -0.66
CA LYS A 54 9.23 -10.12 0.81
C LYS A 54 8.42 -9.02 1.48
N SER A 55 7.88 -9.31 2.67
CA SER A 55 7.17 -8.32 3.47
C SER A 55 8.15 -7.26 3.98
N VAL A 56 7.91 -5.99 3.64
CA VAL A 56 8.64 -4.83 4.15
C VAL A 56 8.35 -4.66 5.64
N LEU A 57 7.10 -4.87 6.06
CA LEU A 57 6.75 -4.83 7.48
C LEU A 57 7.51 -5.88 8.27
N ASP A 58 7.52 -7.14 7.82
CA ASP A 58 8.24 -8.19 8.55
C ASP A 58 9.75 -7.89 8.57
N MET A 59 10.33 -7.35 7.49
CA MET A 59 11.73 -6.91 7.43
C MET A 59 12.03 -5.81 8.46
N LEU A 60 11.17 -4.80 8.60
CA LEU A 60 11.31 -3.72 9.59
C LEU A 60 11.34 -4.26 11.03
N PHE A 61 10.49 -5.24 11.35
CA PHE A 61 10.36 -5.76 12.72
C PHE A 61 11.38 -6.85 13.08
N ASN A 62 12.11 -7.38 12.11
CA ASN A 62 13.11 -8.43 12.36
C ASN A 62 14.43 -7.90 12.96
N ASN A 63 14.67 -6.58 12.95
CA ASN A 63 15.90 -5.94 13.45
C ASN A 63 17.20 -6.59 12.93
N ASN A 64 17.22 -6.92 11.63
CA ASN A 64 18.35 -7.55 10.95
C ASN A 64 19.06 -6.53 10.04
N PRO A 65 20.38 -6.31 10.16
CA PRO A 65 21.12 -5.36 9.32
C PRO A 65 20.99 -5.61 7.80
N GLU A 66 20.89 -6.88 7.38
CA GLU A 66 20.69 -7.18 5.95
C GLU A 66 19.31 -6.77 5.44
N ASP A 67 18.33 -6.65 6.32
CA ASP A 67 16.98 -6.22 5.95
C ASP A 67 16.89 -4.68 5.92
N GLU A 68 17.65 -3.98 6.76
CA GLU A 68 17.82 -2.53 6.69
C GLU A 68 18.39 -2.08 5.34
N GLU A 69 19.46 -2.74 4.86
CA GLU A 69 20.07 -2.44 3.54
C GLU A 69 19.06 -2.65 2.40
N LYS A 70 18.27 -3.73 2.46
CA LYS A 70 17.23 -3.98 1.44
C LYS A 70 16.12 -2.94 1.47
N ILE A 71 15.71 -2.49 2.65
CA ILE A 71 14.67 -1.45 2.79
C ILE A 71 15.20 -0.14 2.20
N GLN A 72 16.45 0.21 2.49
CA GLN A 72 17.08 1.39 1.91
C GLN A 72 17.12 1.30 0.37
N ASP A 73 17.57 0.17 -0.19
CA ASP A 73 17.58 -0.04 -1.64
C ASP A 73 16.18 0.12 -2.27
N LEU A 74 15.13 -0.35 -1.59
CA LEU A 74 13.74 -0.19 -2.03
C LEU A 74 13.30 1.28 -2.01
N LEU A 75 13.63 2.02 -0.95
CA LEU A 75 13.31 3.44 -0.82
C LEU A 75 14.06 4.32 -1.84
N GLU A 76 15.26 3.92 -2.24
CA GLU A 76 16.02 4.57 -3.32
C GLU A 76 15.46 4.24 -4.72
N ASN A 77 14.68 3.16 -4.85
CA ASN A 77 14.10 2.68 -6.11
C ASN A 77 12.59 2.41 -6.01
N PRO A 78 11.76 3.41 -5.64
CA PRO A 78 10.33 3.24 -5.50
C PRO A 78 9.64 2.99 -6.85
N ILE A 79 8.44 2.42 -6.82
CA ILE A 79 7.65 2.17 -8.03
C ILE A 79 6.90 3.40 -8.53
N ASN A 80 6.80 4.44 -7.72
CA ASN A 80 6.29 5.77 -8.07
C ASN A 80 7.41 6.81 -8.03
N ASN A 81 7.26 7.88 -8.82
CA ASN A 81 8.17 9.02 -8.87
C ASN A 81 7.47 10.36 -8.51
N VAL A 82 6.25 10.30 -7.98
CA VAL A 82 5.45 11.45 -7.57
C VAL A 82 5.17 11.35 -6.07
N PHE A 83 5.07 12.50 -5.41
CA PHE A 83 4.97 12.62 -3.97
C PHE A 83 3.57 12.99 -3.46
N GLU A 84 2.61 13.23 -4.36
CA GLU A 84 1.23 13.52 -3.98
C GLU A 84 0.30 12.35 -4.31
N TYR A 85 -0.66 12.06 -3.43
CA TYR A 85 -1.67 11.04 -3.67
C TYR A 85 -2.55 11.39 -4.86
N GLU A 86 -2.94 12.65 -4.99
CA GLU A 86 -3.81 13.19 -6.02
C GLU A 86 -3.26 12.92 -7.42
N SER A 87 -1.95 13.09 -7.59
CA SER A 87 -1.21 12.77 -8.82
C SER A 87 -1.33 11.27 -9.17
N LEU A 88 -1.22 10.38 -8.18
CA LEU A 88 -1.35 8.92 -8.37
C LEU A 88 -2.79 8.47 -8.61
N LEU A 89 -3.74 9.05 -7.88
CA LEU A 89 -5.15 8.69 -7.93
C LEU A 89 -5.87 9.29 -9.16
N SER A 90 -5.27 10.30 -9.79
CA SER A 90 -5.75 10.86 -11.05
C SER A 90 -5.37 9.99 -12.27
N ASP A 91 -4.27 9.25 -12.21
CA ASP A 91 -3.78 8.38 -13.30
C ASP A 91 -4.49 7.02 -13.32
N LYS A 92 -5.76 7.00 -13.74
CA LYS A 92 -6.60 5.79 -13.80
C LYS A 92 -6.13 4.77 -14.84
N GLU A 93 -5.31 5.18 -15.80
CA GLU A 93 -4.74 4.28 -16.83
C GLU A 93 -3.50 3.54 -16.31
N ASN A 94 -2.97 3.93 -15.15
CA ASN A 94 -1.85 3.25 -14.53
C ASN A 94 -2.20 1.77 -14.25
N PRO A 95 -1.38 0.80 -14.69
CA PRO A 95 -1.62 -0.61 -14.40
C PRO A 95 -1.69 -0.92 -12.89
N LEU A 96 -1.03 -0.11 -12.07
CA LEU A 96 -1.01 -0.23 -10.61
C LEU A 96 -2.05 0.66 -9.92
N PHE A 97 -2.93 1.34 -10.65
CA PHE A 97 -3.93 2.25 -10.09
C PHE A 97 -4.71 1.63 -8.92
N LEU A 98 -5.23 0.42 -9.10
CA LEU A 98 -5.97 -0.28 -8.04
C LEU A 98 -5.10 -0.64 -6.83
N VAL A 99 -3.81 -0.92 -7.05
CA VAL A 99 -2.84 -1.19 -5.97
C VAL A 99 -2.57 0.08 -5.18
N TYR A 100 -2.29 1.20 -5.86
CA TYR A 100 -2.11 2.50 -5.22
C TYR A 100 -3.35 2.87 -4.42
N ARG A 101 -4.53 2.83 -5.04
CA ARG A 101 -5.80 3.16 -4.38
C ARG A 101 -6.09 2.26 -3.17
N TYR A 102 -5.79 0.96 -3.26
CA TYR A 102 -5.97 0.05 -2.13
C TYR A 102 -5.08 0.42 -0.95
N LEU A 103 -3.80 0.64 -1.21
CA LEU A 103 -2.81 1.00 -0.20
C LEU A 103 -3.07 2.38 0.39
N THR A 104 -3.43 3.37 -0.42
CA THR A 104 -3.89 4.68 0.04
C THR A 104 -5.07 4.50 1.00
N TYR A 105 -6.08 3.71 0.63
CA TYR A 105 -7.23 3.45 1.49
C TYR A 105 -6.81 2.84 2.84
N LEU A 106 -5.79 1.97 2.88
CA LEU A 106 -5.33 1.37 4.14
C LEU A 106 -4.80 2.43 5.12
N VAL A 107 -4.06 3.42 4.63
CA VAL A 107 -3.34 4.40 5.47
C VAL A 107 -4.13 5.70 5.67
N ARG A 108 -5.05 6.00 4.76
CA ARG A 108 -5.89 7.23 4.74
C ARG A 108 -7.32 7.02 5.22
N SER A 109 -7.63 5.87 5.81
CA SER A 109 -8.95 5.59 6.39
C SER A 109 -8.87 5.38 7.90
N GLU A 110 -10.01 5.58 8.58
CA GLU A 110 -10.14 5.24 9.99
C GLU A 110 -9.80 3.76 10.22
N LYS A 111 -9.04 3.50 11.30
CA LYS A 111 -8.60 2.15 11.71
C LYS A 111 -9.70 1.08 11.59
N ASP A 112 -10.88 1.31 12.16
CA ASP A 112 -11.96 0.32 12.16
C ASP A 112 -12.48 0.03 10.74
N LYS A 113 -12.55 1.06 9.89
CA LYS A 113 -12.91 0.92 8.47
C LYS A 113 -11.85 0.14 7.70
N THR A 114 -10.57 0.43 7.95
CA THR A 114 -9.44 -0.30 7.35
C THR A 114 -9.47 -1.77 7.75
N GLU A 115 -9.61 -2.09 9.03
CA GLU A 115 -9.66 -3.48 9.52
C GLU A 115 -10.85 -4.25 8.93
N GLN A 116 -12.02 -3.63 8.83
CA GLN A 116 -13.19 -4.26 8.23
C GLN A 116 -13.01 -4.46 6.72
N PHE A 117 -12.43 -3.48 6.03
CA PHE A 117 -12.14 -3.56 4.60
C PHE A 117 -11.20 -4.72 4.30
N ILE A 118 -10.07 -4.84 5.00
CA ILE A 118 -9.12 -5.95 4.86
C ILE A 118 -9.83 -7.31 5.00
N LYS A 119 -10.63 -7.49 6.06
CA LYS A 119 -11.36 -8.75 6.30
C LYS A 119 -12.31 -9.10 5.14
N ASN A 120 -12.87 -8.09 4.48
CA ASN A 120 -13.84 -8.28 3.40
C ASN A 120 -13.22 -8.49 2.01
N THR A 121 -11.92 -8.19 1.84
CA THR A 121 -11.22 -8.23 0.55
C THR A 121 -10.28 -9.41 0.41
N ILE A 122 -9.76 -9.97 1.50
CA ILE A 122 -8.90 -11.16 1.47
C ILE A 122 -9.56 -12.30 0.68
N GLY A 123 -8.77 -12.91 -0.21
CA GLY A 123 -9.18 -14.01 -1.08
C GLY A 123 -9.86 -13.59 -2.38
N LYS A 124 -10.19 -12.30 -2.55
CA LYS A 124 -10.80 -11.75 -3.78
C LYS A 124 -9.72 -11.17 -4.71
N TYR A 125 -10.11 -10.94 -5.96
CA TYR A 125 -9.27 -10.21 -6.89
C TYR A 125 -9.46 -8.70 -6.72
N ILE A 126 -8.38 -7.93 -6.87
CA ILE A 126 -8.37 -6.49 -6.63
C ILE A 126 -9.28 -5.70 -7.59
N ASP A 127 -9.52 -6.24 -8.78
CA ASP A 127 -10.42 -5.68 -9.81
C ASP A 127 -11.89 -6.09 -9.61
N GLU A 128 -12.19 -7.01 -8.69
CA GLU A 128 -13.54 -7.45 -8.35
C GLU A 128 -14.11 -6.79 -7.08
N ILE A 129 -13.29 -6.02 -6.36
CA ILE A 129 -13.71 -5.34 -5.14
C ILE A 129 -14.05 -3.88 -5.39
N THR A 130 -14.91 -3.32 -4.55
CA THR A 130 -15.13 -1.88 -4.47
C THR A 130 -14.27 -1.32 -3.34
N ILE A 131 -13.27 -0.52 -3.69
CA ILE A 131 -12.49 0.25 -2.72
C ILE A 131 -13.31 1.53 -2.40
N PRO A 132 -13.75 1.73 -1.15
CA PRO A 132 -14.44 2.95 -0.76
C PRO A 132 -13.52 4.17 -0.92
N LYS A 133 -14.09 5.37 -0.88
CA LYS A 133 -13.28 6.58 -0.87
C LYS A 133 -12.62 6.77 0.49
N CYS A 134 -11.40 7.28 0.47
CA CYS A 134 -10.69 7.80 1.63
C CYS A 134 -10.75 9.33 1.66
N ASP A 135 -10.19 9.94 2.70
CA ASP A 135 -10.21 11.40 2.90
C ASP A 135 -9.65 12.17 1.69
N ILE A 136 -8.53 11.75 1.12
CA ILE A 136 -7.93 12.38 -0.07
C ILE A 136 -8.89 12.35 -1.26
N GLU A 137 -9.56 11.21 -1.50
CA GLU A 137 -10.51 11.10 -2.62
C GLU A 137 -11.78 11.93 -2.39
N GLU A 138 -12.16 12.18 -1.13
CA GLU A 138 -13.27 13.08 -0.79
C GLU A 138 -12.86 14.53 -1.03
N ASP A 139 -11.66 14.94 -0.59
CA ASP A 139 -11.13 16.29 -0.78
C ASP A 139 -10.97 16.65 -2.27
N MET A 140 -10.50 15.71 -3.11
CA MET A 140 -10.36 15.90 -4.55
C MET A 140 -11.68 16.18 -5.30
N GLU A 141 -12.83 15.78 -4.74
CA GLU A 141 -14.15 16.01 -5.36
C GLU A 141 -14.77 17.35 -4.96
N ASP A 142 -14.32 17.93 -3.85
CA ASP A 142 -14.79 19.21 -3.34
C ASP A 142 -14.01 20.42 -3.94
N GLU A 143 -13.01 20.16 -4.79
CA GLU A 143 -12.24 21.14 -5.59
C GLU A 143 -12.86 21.43 -6.98
#